data_AF-A0A9Q1DQE3-F1
#
_entry.id   AF-A0A9Q1DQE3-F1
#
_cell.length_a   1.000
_cell.length_b   1.000
_cell.length_c   1.000
_cell.angle_alpha   90.00
_cell.angle_beta   90.00
_cell.angle_gamma   90.00
#
_symmetry.space_group_name_H-M   'P 1'
#
loop_
_entity.id
_entity.type
_entity.pdbx_description
1 polymer ?
#
loop_
_entity_poly.entity_id
_entity_poly.type
_entity_poly.pdbx_seq_one_letter_code
_entity_poly.pdbx_strand_id
1 'polypeptide(L)'
;MALPRMLARVVSGLQCLSRCHTHALSPAVPGRFRTLSSDRRWQHTAPQSTSCNWQLREDCFELNYGGLVMHFDYVWLRDHCRSASCYNAKTNQRSLDTANVELNIRPAKTRVEGETLFLTWPDGHVTRYGLAWLVENSYEGRRRRSVQPRILWNSGIYGGAQVPHARWDRFMSCDEELRKFLSSFLLYGIAFVDDVPATAEATETVTQRVSIIRETIYGRVWSFTSDFSRGDTAYTKLALDCHTDTSYFQEPCGIQVFHCLQGDTSMGDCCKGVCVG
;
A
#
# COMPACT_ATOMS: atom_id res chain seq x y z
N MET A 1 -9.91 34.94 -7.21
CA MET A 1 -9.53 34.34 -5.93
C MET A 1 -9.20 32.88 -6.19
N ALA A 2 -7.92 32.53 -6.31
CA ALA A 2 -7.49 31.14 -6.39
C ALA A 2 -7.34 30.61 -4.96
N LEU A 3 -7.98 29.48 -4.67
CA LEU A 3 -7.86 28.78 -3.38
C LEU A 3 -6.47 28.11 -3.31
N PRO A 4 -5.78 28.12 -2.16
CA PRO A 4 -4.51 27.44 -1.99
C PRO A 4 -4.71 25.92 -2.07
N ARG A 5 -3.92 25.24 -2.91
CA ARG A 5 -3.97 23.80 -3.15
C ARG A 5 -2.66 23.15 -2.73
N MET A 6 -2.74 21.97 -2.11
CA MET A 6 -1.59 21.19 -1.71
C MET A 6 -1.43 19.97 -2.62
N LEU A 7 -0.25 19.73 -3.20
CA LEU A 7 0.02 18.59 -4.09
C LEU A 7 1.01 17.63 -3.42
N ALA A 8 0.65 16.34 -3.30
CA ALA A 8 1.58 15.28 -2.93
C ALA A 8 1.92 14.42 -4.17
N ARG A 9 3.18 14.05 -4.44
CA ARG A 9 3.57 13.15 -5.55
C ARG A 9 4.45 11.97 -5.09
N VAL A 10 4.17 10.74 -5.53
CA VAL A 10 5.03 9.53 -5.36
C VAL A 10 5.60 9.09 -6.70
N VAL A 11 6.87 8.67 -6.70
CA VAL A 11 7.53 8.11 -7.89
C VAL A 11 8.00 6.67 -7.63
N SER A 12 7.65 5.77 -8.54
CA SER A 12 8.30 4.46 -8.69
C SER A 12 9.06 4.43 -10.00
N GLY A 13 10.37 4.17 -9.94
CA GLY A 13 11.23 4.03 -11.10
C GLY A 13 11.00 2.70 -11.82
N LEU A 14 10.61 2.76 -13.08
CA LEU A 14 10.78 1.70 -14.07
C LEU A 14 10.97 2.37 -15.44
N GLN A 15 12.15 2.15 -16.02
CA GLN A 15 12.51 2.58 -17.37
C GLN A 15 11.61 1.87 -18.39
N CYS A 16 10.99 2.61 -19.32
CA CYS A 16 10.30 2.04 -20.47
C CYS A 16 10.92 2.58 -21.76
N LEU A 17 11.56 1.68 -22.50
CA LEU A 17 11.97 1.88 -23.88
C LEU A 17 10.90 1.31 -24.80
N SER A 18 10.73 2.01 -25.93
CA SER A 18 10.27 1.56 -27.24
C SER A 18 8.82 1.87 -27.65
N ARG A 19 8.77 2.21 -28.95
CA ARG A 19 7.69 2.74 -29.77
C ARG A 19 6.75 1.62 -30.22
N CYS A 20 5.48 1.93 -30.44
CA CYS A 20 4.81 1.89 -31.75
C CYS A 20 3.31 1.53 -31.70
N HIS A 21 2.60 2.20 -32.62
CA HIS A 21 1.33 1.87 -33.28
C HIS A 21 0.00 2.00 -32.53
N THR A 22 -0.73 3.00 -33.03
CA THR A 22 -2.15 3.33 -32.91
C THR A 22 -3.06 2.23 -33.46
N HIS A 23 -4.05 1.80 -32.68
CA HIS A 23 -5.32 1.32 -33.22
C HIS A 23 -6.48 1.78 -32.33
N ALA A 24 -7.44 2.47 -32.95
CA ALA A 24 -8.64 2.99 -32.34
C ALA A 24 -9.68 1.88 -32.14
N LEU A 25 -10.39 1.90 -31.01
CA LEU A 25 -11.61 1.10 -30.78
C LEU A 25 -12.74 2.02 -30.31
N SER A 26 -13.90 1.89 -30.96
CA SER A 26 -15.12 2.67 -30.76
C SER A 26 -15.87 2.34 -29.45
N PRO A 27 -16.72 3.24 -28.92
CA PRO A 27 -17.36 3.08 -27.62
C PRO A 27 -18.65 2.23 -27.68
N ALA A 28 -18.88 1.43 -26.64
CA ALA A 28 -20.10 0.66 -26.42
C ALA A 28 -21.16 1.47 -25.63
N VAL A 29 -22.42 1.30 -26.00
CA VAL A 29 -23.64 1.94 -25.46
C VAL A 29 -24.06 1.32 -24.11
N PRO A 30 -24.60 2.07 -23.13
CA PRO A 30 -24.98 1.52 -21.82
C PRO A 30 -26.39 0.88 -21.81
N GLY A 31 -26.48 -0.35 -21.31
CA GLY A 31 -27.73 -1.08 -21.04
C GLY A 31 -28.24 -0.90 -19.61
N ARG A 32 -29.57 -0.93 -19.48
CA ARG A 32 -30.43 -0.55 -18.35
C ARG A 32 -30.17 -1.26 -17.01
N PHE A 33 -30.32 -0.51 -15.92
CA PHE A 33 -30.50 -0.99 -14.53
C PHE A 33 -31.82 -1.75 -14.36
N ARG A 34 -31.76 -2.96 -13.77
CA ARG A 34 -32.92 -3.67 -13.21
C ARG A 34 -32.88 -3.56 -11.68
N THR A 35 -33.94 -3.05 -11.09
CA THR A 35 -34.21 -3.07 -9.65
C THR A 35 -34.57 -4.50 -9.22
N LEU A 36 -33.87 -5.02 -8.20
CA LEU A 36 -34.20 -6.28 -7.56
C LEU A 36 -34.83 -6.01 -6.20
N SER A 37 -36.08 -6.45 -6.06
CA SER A 37 -36.85 -6.51 -4.81
C SER A 37 -36.20 -7.51 -3.85
N SER A 38 -36.03 -7.10 -2.58
CA SER A 38 -35.43 -7.90 -1.52
C SER A 38 -36.49 -8.51 -0.61
N ASP A 39 -36.85 -9.76 -0.85
CA ASP A 39 -37.42 -10.64 0.17
C ASP A 39 -36.58 -11.92 0.22
N ARG A 40 -35.67 -12.02 1.20
CA ARG A 40 -34.93 -13.24 1.50
C ARG A 40 -35.09 -13.59 2.97
N ARG A 41 -36.02 -14.50 3.21
CA ARG A 41 -36.21 -15.28 4.43
C ARG A 41 -34.93 -16.08 4.70
N TRP A 42 -34.26 -15.80 5.82
CA TRP A 42 -33.06 -16.50 6.26
C TRP A 42 -33.42 -17.94 6.67
N GLN A 43 -33.00 -18.91 5.86
CA GLN A 43 -32.94 -20.31 6.27
C GLN A 43 -31.52 -20.59 6.76
N HIS A 44 -31.42 -21.03 8.01
CA HIS A 44 -30.16 -21.50 8.59
C HIS A 44 -29.77 -22.84 7.95
N THR A 45 -28.98 -22.81 6.87
CA THR A 45 -28.20 -23.98 6.45
C THR A 45 -26.96 -24.08 7.34
N ALA A 46 -26.83 -25.21 8.04
CA ALA A 46 -25.58 -25.59 8.71
C ALA A 46 -24.42 -25.52 7.70
N PRO A 47 -23.23 -25.00 8.08
CA PRO A 47 -22.10 -24.95 7.16
C PRO A 47 -21.74 -26.38 6.75
N GLN A 48 -21.69 -26.63 5.44
CA GLN A 48 -21.20 -27.88 4.89
C GLN A 48 -19.79 -28.14 5.43
N SER A 49 -19.57 -29.33 5.99
CA SER A 49 -18.26 -29.76 6.44
C SER A 49 -17.27 -29.62 5.28
N THR A 50 -16.36 -28.66 5.40
CA THR A 50 -15.32 -28.42 4.41
C THR A 50 -14.43 -29.64 4.34
N SER A 51 -14.36 -30.33 3.20
CA SER A 51 -13.51 -31.51 3.05
C SER A 51 -12.06 -31.13 3.33
N CYS A 52 -11.42 -31.85 4.26
CA CYS A 52 -10.02 -31.68 4.63
C CYS A 52 -9.30 -33.02 4.48
N ASN A 53 -8.35 -33.11 3.55
CA ASN A 53 -7.48 -34.27 3.36
C ASN A 53 -6.03 -33.80 3.34
N TRP A 54 -5.10 -34.62 3.82
CA TRP A 54 -3.69 -34.27 3.83
C TRP A 54 -2.82 -35.50 3.60
N GLN A 55 -1.61 -35.27 3.09
CA GLN A 55 -0.60 -36.29 2.90
C GLN A 55 0.81 -35.72 3.16
N LEU A 56 1.66 -36.54 3.79
CA LEU A 56 3.08 -36.24 3.93
C LEU A 56 3.78 -36.76 2.68
N ARG A 57 4.29 -35.86 1.85
CA ARG A 57 5.16 -36.19 0.72
C ARG A 57 6.61 -36.14 1.17
N GLU A 58 7.51 -36.56 0.28
CA GLU A 58 8.94 -36.50 0.53
C GLU A 58 9.41 -35.07 0.82
N ASP A 59 9.08 -34.12 -0.06
CA ASP A 59 9.61 -32.76 0.05
C ASP A 59 8.65 -31.75 0.71
N CYS A 60 7.37 -32.10 0.86
CA CYS A 60 6.37 -31.17 1.36
C CYS A 60 5.19 -31.83 2.08
N PHE A 61 4.48 -31.03 2.86
CA PHE A 61 3.16 -31.34 3.38
C PHE A 61 2.10 -30.87 2.39
N GLU A 62 1.29 -31.80 1.85
CA GLU A 62 0.15 -31.45 1.00
C GLU A 62 -1.14 -31.44 1.82
N LEU A 63 -1.91 -30.36 1.67
CA LEU A 63 -3.20 -30.15 2.32
C LEU A 63 -4.25 -29.76 1.27
N ASN A 64 -5.32 -30.54 1.17
CA ASN A 64 -6.53 -30.18 0.44
C ASN A 64 -7.59 -29.69 1.44
N TYR A 65 -7.94 -28.41 1.35
CA TYR A 65 -8.97 -27.80 2.19
C TYR A 65 -9.90 -26.93 1.34
N GLY A 66 -11.20 -27.21 1.37
CA GLY A 66 -12.18 -26.44 0.58
C GLY A 66 -11.97 -26.53 -0.93
N GLY A 67 -11.39 -27.64 -1.41
CA GLY A 67 -11.06 -27.85 -2.82
C GLY A 67 -9.76 -27.19 -3.27
N LEU A 68 -9.09 -26.43 -2.41
CA LEU A 68 -7.76 -25.88 -2.67
C LEU A 68 -6.69 -26.86 -2.18
N VAL A 69 -5.87 -27.35 -3.10
CA VAL A 69 -4.68 -28.14 -2.80
C VAL A 69 -3.50 -27.20 -2.60
N MET A 70 -2.84 -27.30 -1.45
CA MET A 70 -1.73 -26.46 -1.03
C MET A 70 -0.52 -27.32 -0.68
N HIS A 71 0.66 -26.86 -1.07
CA HIS A 71 1.92 -27.52 -0.72
C HIS A 71 2.75 -26.62 0.19
N PHE A 72 3.19 -27.17 1.31
CA PHE A 72 4.02 -26.45 2.28
C PHE A 72 5.34 -27.16 2.51
N ASP A 73 6.44 -26.42 2.37
CA ASP A 73 7.75 -26.90 2.79
C ASP A 73 7.74 -27.14 4.31
N TYR A 74 8.32 -28.25 4.76
CA TYR A 74 8.36 -28.56 6.20
C TYR A 74 9.15 -27.51 6.99
N VAL A 75 10.24 -27.01 6.41
CA VAL A 75 11.02 -25.89 6.96
C VAL A 75 10.15 -24.66 7.11
N TRP A 76 9.32 -24.33 6.11
CA TRP A 76 8.41 -23.19 6.19
C TRP A 76 7.39 -23.34 7.32
N LEU A 77 6.81 -24.54 7.46
CA LEU A 77 5.88 -24.86 8.55
C LEU A 77 6.54 -24.79 9.92
N ARG A 78 7.84 -25.11 10.06
CA ARG A 78 8.56 -24.94 11.33
C ARG A 78 8.92 -23.49 11.59
N ASP A 79 9.41 -22.78 10.57
CA ASP A 79 9.86 -21.39 10.62
C ASP A 79 8.72 -20.41 10.95
N HIS A 80 7.51 -20.70 10.48
CA HIS A 80 6.33 -19.84 10.65
C HIS A 80 5.47 -20.21 11.87
N CYS A 81 6.00 -21.03 12.78
CA CYS A 81 5.28 -21.45 13.98
C CYS A 81 4.77 -20.24 14.79
N ARG A 82 3.49 -20.25 15.12
CA ARG A 82 2.81 -19.16 15.87
C ARG A 82 2.66 -19.45 17.37
N SER A 83 3.37 -20.43 17.91
CA SER A 83 3.40 -20.68 19.35
C SER A 83 4.08 -19.53 20.10
N ALA A 84 3.78 -19.37 21.39
CA ALA A 84 4.33 -18.27 22.19
C ALA A 84 5.87 -18.31 22.31
N SER A 85 6.49 -19.48 22.13
CA SER A 85 7.96 -19.61 22.13
C SER A 85 8.60 -19.27 20.78
N CYS A 86 7.84 -19.29 19.68
CA CYS A 86 8.33 -18.98 18.33
C CYS A 86 7.89 -17.61 17.82
N TYR A 87 6.83 -17.02 18.38
CA TYR A 87 6.26 -15.77 17.90
C TYR A 87 5.66 -14.92 19.03
N ASN A 88 6.02 -13.64 19.07
CA ASN A 88 5.43 -12.67 19.97
C ASN A 88 4.19 -12.04 19.31
N ALA A 89 3.00 -12.44 19.76
CA ALA A 89 1.73 -11.94 19.23
C ALA A 89 1.44 -10.45 19.49
N LYS A 90 2.13 -9.82 20.45
CA LYS A 90 1.98 -8.40 20.74
C LYS A 90 2.81 -7.53 19.79
N THR A 91 4.04 -7.94 19.49
CA THR A 91 4.97 -7.17 18.65
C THR A 91 4.97 -7.62 17.19
N ASN A 92 4.32 -8.74 16.89
CA ASN A 92 4.35 -9.41 15.60
C ASN A 92 5.76 -9.84 15.15
N GLN A 93 6.64 -10.13 16.10
CA GLN A 93 8.01 -10.55 15.83
C GLN A 93 8.17 -12.06 15.99
N ARG A 94 8.94 -12.66 15.08
CA ARG A 94 9.39 -14.04 15.21
C ARG A 94 10.55 -14.11 16.19
N SER A 95 10.51 -15.11 17.08
CA SER A 95 11.56 -15.40 18.05
C SER A 95 12.38 -16.65 17.68
N LEU A 96 11.84 -17.50 16.81
CA LEU A 96 12.57 -18.62 16.24
C LEU A 96 13.65 -18.11 15.27
N ASP A 97 14.87 -18.55 15.48
CA ASP A 97 15.97 -18.37 14.54
C ASP A 97 15.88 -19.40 13.41
N THR A 98 15.66 -18.92 12.19
CA THR A 98 15.54 -19.73 10.98
C THR A 98 16.78 -20.59 10.73
N ALA A 99 17.97 -20.12 11.10
CA ALA A 99 19.22 -20.86 10.91
C ALA A 99 19.28 -22.14 11.76
N ASN A 100 18.50 -22.22 12.84
CA ASN A 100 18.42 -23.40 13.71
C ASN A 100 17.37 -24.42 13.25
N VAL A 101 16.66 -24.16 12.16
CA VAL A 101 15.70 -25.12 11.60
C VAL A 101 16.45 -26.06 10.65
N GLU A 102 16.48 -27.35 10.98
CA GLU A 102 17.06 -28.37 10.11
C GLU A 102 16.34 -28.41 8.75
N LEU A 103 17.10 -28.38 7.66
CA LEU A 103 16.52 -28.31 6.30
C LEU A 103 15.71 -29.54 5.90
N ASN A 104 16.04 -30.69 6.48
CA ASN A 104 15.34 -31.96 6.30
C ASN A 104 14.31 -32.23 7.41
N ILE A 105 13.95 -31.23 8.23
CA ILE A 105 12.98 -31.41 9.31
C ILE A 105 11.66 -31.95 8.76
N ARG A 106 11.08 -32.93 9.46
CA ARG A 106 9.74 -33.47 9.17
C ARG A 106 8.96 -33.67 10.46
N PRO A 107 7.63 -33.50 10.45
CA PRO A 107 6.82 -33.78 11.63
C PRO A 107 6.87 -35.28 11.95
N ALA A 108 7.11 -35.61 13.21
CA ALA A 108 7.00 -36.96 13.75
C ALA A 108 5.53 -37.41 13.86
N LYS A 109 4.61 -36.47 14.09
CA LYS A 109 3.16 -36.72 14.10
C LYS A 109 2.41 -35.56 13.45
N THR A 110 1.39 -35.90 12.68
CA THR A 110 0.50 -34.92 12.03
C THR A 110 -0.94 -35.31 12.28
N ARG A 111 -1.78 -34.34 12.62
CA ARG A 111 -3.22 -34.55 12.77
C ARG A 111 -3.98 -33.26 12.50
N VAL A 112 -5.23 -33.40 12.08
CA VAL A 112 -6.18 -32.29 11.95
C VAL A 112 -7.34 -32.55 12.90
N GLU A 113 -7.68 -31.57 13.73
CA GLU A 113 -8.86 -31.58 14.59
C GLU A 113 -9.69 -30.34 14.31
N GLY A 114 -10.93 -30.52 13.85
CA GLY A 114 -11.78 -29.43 13.38
C GLY A 114 -11.10 -28.63 12.27
N GLU A 115 -10.93 -27.32 12.49
CA GLU A 115 -10.25 -26.40 11.55
C GLU A 115 -8.79 -26.11 11.94
N THR A 116 -8.14 -27.00 12.69
CA THR A 116 -6.75 -26.82 13.13
C THR A 116 -5.86 -27.98 12.74
N LEU A 117 -4.76 -27.68 12.06
CA LEU A 117 -3.63 -28.58 11.82
C LEU A 117 -2.68 -28.56 13.01
N PHE A 118 -2.22 -29.74 13.42
CA PHE A 118 -1.23 -29.95 14.45
C PHE A 118 -0.05 -30.75 13.89
N LEU A 119 1.15 -30.24 14.13
CA LEU A 119 2.41 -30.85 13.72
C LEU A 119 3.28 -31.01 14.96
N THR A 120 3.66 -32.24 15.29
CA THR A 120 4.63 -32.53 16.34
C THR A 120 5.98 -32.81 15.69
N TRP A 121 7.00 -32.05 16.05
CA TRP A 121 8.35 -32.14 15.51
C TRP A 121 9.22 -33.14 16.30
N PRO A 122 10.40 -33.55 15.77
CA PRO A 122 11.28 -34.51 16.43
C PRO A 122 11.78 -34.05 17.81
N ASP A 123 11.89 -32.74 18.02
CA ASP A 123 12.24 -32.09 19.29
C ASP A 123 11.07 -32.09 20.31
N GLY A 124 9.91 -32.66 19.95
CA GLY A 124 8.70 -32.66 20.75
C GLY A 124 7.89 -31.36 20.68
N HIS A 125 8.37 -30.33 19.96
CA HIS A 125 7.64 -29.09 19.77
C HIS A 125 6.34 -29.34 19.00
N VAL A 126 5.28 -28.62 19.36
CA VAL A 126 3.97 -28.71 18.69
C VAL A 126 3.61 -27.38 18.05
N THR A 127 3.52 -27.38 16.72
CA THR A 127 3.01 -26.25 15.94
C THR A 127 1.53 -26.45 15.64
N ARG A 128 0.76 -25.35 15.70
CA ARG A 128 -0.67 -25.31 15.44
C ARG A 128 -0.98 -24.26 14.39
N TYR A 129 -1.75 -24.62 13.38
CA TYR A 129 -2.20 -23.72 12.33
C TYR A 129 -3.71 -23.82 12.14
N GLY A 130 -4.40 -22.68 12.05
CA GLY A 130 -5.76 -22.66 11.52
C GLY A 130 -5.74 -22.97 10.02
N LEU A 131 -6.65 -23.81 9.53
CA LEU A 131 -6.70 -24.18 8.11
C LEU A 131 -6.97 -22.96 7.22
N ALA A 132 -7.80 -22.01 7.67
CA ALA A 132 -8.00 -20.73 6.98
C ALA A 132 -6.71 -19.90 6.88
N TRP A 133 -5.90 -19.88 7.94
CA TRP A 133 -4.61 -19.18 7.93
C TRP A 133 -3.64 -19.82 6.93
N LEU A 134 -3.64 -21.15 6.81
CA LEU A 134 -2.86 -21.87 5.80
C LEU A 134 -3.32 -21.51 4.39
N VAL A 135 -4.63 -21.42 4.14
CA VAL A 135 -5.14 -20.92 2.85
C VAL A 135 -4.61 -19.53 2.54
N GLU A 136 -4.73 -18.59 3.47
CA GLU A 136 -4.29 -17.20 3.27
C GLU A 136 -2.77 -17.05 3.03
N ASN A 137 -1.96 -17.99 3.52
CA ASN A 137 -0.51 -17.91 3.51
C ASN A 137 0.20 -18.96 2.63
N SER A 138 -0.54 -19.90 2.05
CA SER A 138 -0.05 -20.89 1.06
C SER A 138 0.37 -20.23 -0.24
N TYR A 139 1.22 -20.88 -1.05
CA TYR A 139 1.58 -20.35 -2.36
C TYR A 139 0.37 -20.28 -3.30
N GLU A 140 -0.54 -21.25 -3.21
CA GLU A 140 -1.73 -21.40 -4.05
C GLU A 140 -2.88 -20.49 -3.61
N GLY A 141 -3.08 -20.32 -2.30
CA GLY A 141 -4.15 -19.49 -1.73
C GLY A 141 -3.74 -18.03 -1.56
N ARG A 142 -2.44 -17.73 -1.55
CA ARG A 142 -1.94 -16.36 -1.58
C ARG A 142 -2.26 -15.74 -2.93
N ARG A 143 -3.38 -15.02 -2.99
CA ARG A 143 -3.61 -13.98 -3.98
C ARG A 143 -2.35 -13.11 -3.98
N ARG A 144 -1.66 -12.99 -5.12
CA ARG A 144 -0.45 -12.16 -5.31
C ARG A 144 -0.49 -10.97 -4.34
N ARG A 145 0.38 -10.99 -3.32
CA ARG A 145 0.39 -9.98 -2.24
C ARG A 145 0.35 -8.60 -2.87
N SER A 146 -0.67 -7.82 -2.50
CA SER A 146 -0.75 -6.36 -2.43
C SER A 146 0.35 -5.60 -3.20
N VAL A 147 0.39 -5.73 -4.53
CA VAL A 147 0.80 -4.57 -5.32
C VAL A 147 -0.29 -3.56 -5.00
N GLN A 148 0.06 -2.49 -4.28
CA GLN A 148 -0.87 -1.39 -4.05
C GLN A 148 -1.49 -1.06 -5.42
N PRO A 149 -2.82 -1.15 -5.56
CA PRO A 149 -3.44 -0.95 -6.86
C PRO A 149 -3.05 0.44 -7.36
N ARG A 150 -2.65 0.52 -8.61
CA ARG A 150 -2.25 1.77 -9.26
C ARG A 150 -2.98 1.90 -10.57
N ILE A 151 -3.43 3.11 -10.88
CA ILE A 151 -4.02 3.45 -12.16
C ILE A 151 -3.00 4.29 -12.92
N LEU A 152 -2.61 3.85 -14.12
CA LEU A 152 -1.89 4.70 -15.04
C LEU A 152 -2.87 5.72 -15.62
N TRP A 153 -2.52 6.99 -15.56
CA TRP A 153 -3.43 8.07 -15.95
C TRP A 153 -2.72 9.13 -16.80
N ASN A 154 -3.52 9.77 -17.64
CA ASN A 154 -3.24 11.05 -18.26
C ASN A 154 -4.29 12.06 -17.78
N SER A 155 -4.22 13.31 -18.25
CA SER A 155 -5.15 14.37 -17.84
C SER A 155 -6.63 14.01 -18.05
N GLY A 156 -6.97 13.33 -19.15
CA GLY A 156 -8.33 12.89 -19.44
C GLY A 156 -8.83 11.81 -18.47
N ILE A 157 -7.99 10.82 -18.16
CA ILE A 157 -8.33 9.75 -17.22
C ILE A 157 -8.49 10.30 -15.80
N TYR A 158 -7.54 11.11 -15.32
CA TYR A 158 -7.60 11.69 -13.99
C TYR A 158 -8.76 12.68 -13.83
N GLY A 159 -8.98 13.52 -14.86
CA GLY A 159 -10.13 14.43 -14.90
C GLY A 159 -11.46 13.68 -14.90
N GLY A 160 -11.58 12.58 -15.66
CA GLY A 160 -12.78 11.75 -15.66
C GLY A 160 -13.02 10.99 -14.35
N ALA A 161 -11.96 10.66 -13.61
CA ALA A 161 -12.04 9.96 -12.33
C ALA A 161 -12.67 10.80 -11.20
N GLN A 162 -12.67 12.14 -11.33
CA GLN A 162 -13.25 13.07 -10.36
C GLN A 162 -12.81 12.75 -8.92
N VAL A 163 -11.49 12.54 -8.73
CA VAL A 163 -10.92 12.18 -7.43
C VAL A 163 -11.21 13.31 -6.42
N PRO A 164 -11.89 13.03 -5.31
CA PRO A 164 -12.27 14.06 -4.36
C PRO A 164 -11.03 14.61 -3.64
N HIS A 165 -10.99 15.93 -3.48
CA HIS A 165 -10.02 16.59 -2.62
C HIS A 165 -10.45 16.45 -1.16
N ALA A 166 -9.49 16.31 -0.25
CA ALA A 166 -9.78 16.38 1.17
C ALA A 166 -9.93 17.84 1.60
N ARG A 167 -10.84 18.11 2.55
CA ARG A 167 -10.92 19.44 3.18
C ARG A 167 -10.06 19.48 4.42
N TRP A 168 -9.27 20.54 4.60
CA TRP A 168 -8.31 20.69 5.70
C TRP A 168 -8.89 20.35 7.09
N ASP A 169 -10.03 20.92 7.44
CA ASP A 169 -10.70 20.72 8.73
C ASP A 169 -11.03 19.24 8.99
N ARG A 170 -11.57 18.55 7.98
CA ARG A 170 -11.91 17.12 8.04
C ARG A 170 -10.68 16.24 7.98
N PHE A 171 -9.71 16.60 7.13
CA PHE A 171 -8.45 15.86 6.97
C PHE A 171 -7.69 15.75 8.31
N MET A 172 -7.69 16.82 9.10
CA MET A 172 -7.04 16.81 10.41
C MET A 172 -7.85 16.09 11.49
N SER A 173 -9.18 16.16 11.44
CA SER A 173 -10.05 15.68 12.52
C SER A 173 -10.65 14.29 12.29
N CYS A 174 -10.58 13.73 11.08
CA CYS A 174 -11.30 12.51 10.70
C CYS A 174 -10.40 11.48 10.01
N ASP A 175 -10.22 10.32 10.65
CA ASP A 175 -9.42 9.21 10.11
C ASP A 175 -9.99 8.64 8.80
N GLU A 176 -11.31 8.66 8.63
CA GLU A 176 -11.94 8.19 7.39
C GLU A 176 -11.64 9.11 6.20
N GLU A 177 -11.52 10.42 6.43
CA GLU A 177 -11.11 11.37 5.41
C GLU A 177 -9.63 11.18 5.03
N LEU A 178 -8.76 11.05 6.04
CA LEU A 178 -7.35 10.70 5.84
C LEU A 178 -7.21 9.39 5.06
N ARG A 179 -8.00 8.36 5.40
CA ARG A 179 -7.99 7.07 4.69
C ARG A 179 -8.35 7.22 3.23
N LYS A 180 -9.37 8.02 2.87
CA LYS A 180 -9.76 8.29 1.48
C LYS A 180 -8.68 9.05 0.71
N PHE A 181 -8.07 10.05 1.35
CA PHE A 181 -6.95 10.79 0.81
C PHE A 181 -5.77 9.85 0.51
N LEU A 182 -5.34 9.05 1.48
CA LEU A 182 -4.23 8.09 1.33
C LEU A 182 -4.53 7.03 0.27
N SER A 183 -5.78 6.55 0.22
CA SER A 183 -6.20 5.57 -0.81
C SER A 183 -6.09 6.16 -2.21
N SER A 184 -6.53 7.40 -2.40
CA SER A 184 -6.44 8.11 -3.68
C SER A 184 -4.99 8.40 -4.06
N PHE A 185 -4.20 8.81 -3.08
CA PHE A 185 -2.76 9.06 -3.23
C PHE A 185 -1.99 7.80 -3.63
N LEU A 186 -2.25 6.66 -2.99
CA LEU A 186 -1.60 5.38 -3.35
C LEU A 186 -2.04 4.88 -4.73
N LEU A 187 -3.29 5.18 -5.14
CA LEU A 187 -3.88 4.73 -6.40
C LEU A 187 -3.40 5.54 -7.61
N TYR A 188 -3.32 6.86 -7.49
CA TYR A 188 -2.96 7.77 -8.58
C TYR A 188 -1.56 8.39 -8.43
N GLY A 189 -0.91 8.25 -7.28
CA GLY A 189 0.36 8.91 -6.99
C GLY A 189 0.24 10.41 -6.71
N ILE A 190 -0.97 10.99 -6.79
CA ILE A 190 -1.27 12.39 -6.44
C ILE A 190 -2.60 12.54 -5.69
N ALA A 191 -2.68 13.50 -4.76
CA ALA A 191 -3.88 13.88 -4.04
C ALA A 191 -3.78 15.32 -3.53
N PHE A 192 -4.94 15.92 -3.21
CA PHE A 192 -5.06 17.32 -2.82
C PHE A 192 -5.77 17.50 -1.48
N VAL A 193 -5.29 18.49 -0.72
CA VAL A 193 -5.97 19.04 0.46
C VAL A 193 -6.28 20.50 0.18
N ASP A 194 -7.56 20.85 0.23
CA ASP A 194 -8.06 22.21 0.03
C ASP A 194 -8.25 22.92 1.37
N ASP A 195 -8.33 24.25 1.33
CA ASP A 195 -8.59 25.14 2.48
C ASP A 195 -7.52 25.08 3.58
N VAL A 196 -6.29 24.66 3.25
CA VAL A 196 -5.14 24.71 4.18
C VAL A 196 -4.76 26.18 4.42
N PRO A 197 -4.62 26.65 5.68
CA PRO A 197 -4.16 28.00 5.97
C PRO A 197 -2.79 28.25 5.35
N ALA A 198 -2.62 29.35 4.63
CA ALA A 198 -1.40 29.68 3.89
C ALA A 198 -0.21 30.06 4.78
N THR A 199 0.24 29.13 5.63
CA THR A 199 1.40 29.28 6.52
C THR A 199 2.33 28.07 6.45
N ALA A 200 3.58 28.25 6.86
CA ALA A 200 4.56 27.16 6.89
C ALA A 200 4.18 26.11 7.95
N GLU A 201 3.65 26.56 9.09
CA GLU A 201 3.22 25.73 10.20
C GLU A 201 2.05 24.82 9.81
N ALA A 202 1.09 25.36 9.05
CA ALA A 202 0.00 24.56 8.49
C ALA A 202 0.52 23.51 7.51
N THR A 203 1.47 23.88 6.64
CA THR A 203 2.12 22.96 5.70
C THR A 203 2.77 21.78 6.43
N GLU A 204 3.54 22.07 7.48
CA GLU A 204 4.16 21.06 8.33
C GLU A 204 3.12 20.18 9.03
N THR A 205 2.07 20.79 9.59
CA THR A 205 1.02 20.06 10.32
C THR A 205 0.25 19.10 9.41
N VAL A 206 -0.14 19.51 8.19
CA VAL A 206 -0.77 18.62 7.20
C VAL A 206 0.17 17.47 6.86
N THR A 207 1.44 17.77 6.65
CA THR A 207 2.44 16.77 6.24
C THR A 207 2.65 15.72 7.33
N GLN A 208 2.75 16.16 8.59
CA GLN A 208 2.89 15.29 9.76
C GLN A 208 1.69 14.39 10.01
N ARG A 209 0.50 14.81 9.55
CA ARG A 209 -0.70 13.96 9.60
C ARG A 209 -0.59 12.75 8.67
N VAL A 210 0.20 12.85 7.59
CA VAL A 210 0.44 11.78 6.63
C VAL A 210 1.61 10.90 7.07
N SER A 211 2.76 11.51 7.37
CA SER A 211 4.00 10.78 7.68
C SER A 211 5.03 11.72 8.34
N ILE A 212 6.21 11.18 8.63
CA ILE A 212 7.35 11.94 9.12
C ILE A 212 7.98 12.81 8.01
N ILE A 213 8.38 14.02 8.37
CA ILE A 213 9.12 14.91 7.46
C ILE A 213 10.58 14.47 7.42
N ARG A 214 11.10 14.29 6.20
CA ARG A 214 12.53 14.02 5.95
C ARG A 214 13.25 15.35 5.80
N GLU A 215 14.06 15.68 6.79
CA GLU A 215 14.94 16.84 6.69
C GLU A 215 16.04 16.60 5.66
N THR A 216 16.29 17.58 4.81
CA THR A 216 17.29 17.52 3.73
C THR A 216 18.26 18.69 3.84
N ILE A 217 19.22 18.78 2.91
CA ILE A 217 20.11 19.94 2.79
C ILE A 217 19.36 21.26 2.55
N TYR A 218 18.09 21.20 2.11
CA TYR A 218 17.25 22.37 1.94
C TYR A 218 16.54 22.82 3.22
N GLY A 219 16.65 22.03 4.29
CA GLY A 219 15.95 22.18 5.55
C GLY A 219 14.74 21.25 5.65
N ARG A 220 14.02 21.40 6.77
CA ARG A 220 12.83 20.61 7.11
C ARG A 220 11.60 21.00 6.28
N VAL A 221 11.37 22.30 6.15
CA VAL A 221 10.38 22.92 5.25
C VAL A 221 11.12 24.03 4.52
N TRP A 222 11.05 24.06 3.19
CA TRP A 222 11.70 25.11 2.42
C TRP A 222 10.66 25.95 1.69
N SER A 223 10.96 27.23 1.51
CA SER A 223 10.24 28.08 0.55
C SER A 223 11.05 28.14 -0.73
N PHE A 224 10.34 28.17 -1.85
CA PHE A 224 10.91 28.57 -3.12
C PHE A 224 10.17 29.80 -3.61
N THR A 225 10.98 30.83 -3.80
CA THR A 225 10.68 32.11 -4.44
C THR A 225 11.66 32.22 -5.61
N SER A 226 11.27 32.85 -6.72
CA SER A 226 12.15 33.03 -7.87
C SER A 226 13.17 34.15 -7.62
N ASP A 227 13.90 34.06 -6.51
CA ASP A 227 14.81 35.07 -5.97
C ASP A 227 16.29 34.70 -6.11
N PHE A 228 16.59 33.56 -6.75
CA PHE A 228 17.94 33.03 -6.93
C PHE A 228 18.72 32.82 -5.61
N SER A 229 18.02 32.70 -4.48
CA SER A 229 18.65 32.59 -3.14
C SER A 229 19.44 31.30 -2.92
N ARG A 230 19.27 30.30 -3.79
CA ARG A 230 19.97 29.01 -3.73
C ARG A 230 20.51 28.61 -5.11
N GLY A 231 21.58 27.82 -5.13
CA GLY A 231 22.19 27.25 -6.34
C GLY A 231 21.35 26.13 -6.97
N ASP A 232 20.03 26.28 -7.00
CA ASP A 232 19.07 25.30 -7.52
C ASP A 232 18.12 25.97 -8.52
N THR A 233 17.85 25.28 -9.64
CA THR A 233 17.05 25.81 -10.74
C THR A 233 15.61 26.12 -10.31
N ALA A 234 15.11 25.47 -9.26
CA ALA A 234 13.81 25.74 -8.64
C ALA A 234 13.66 27.17 -8.10
N TYR A 235 14.77 27.88 -7.84
CA TYR A 235 14.78 29.27 -7.37
C TYR A 235 14.98 30.29 -8.50
N THR A 236 14.90 29.83 -9.76
CA THR A 236 15.01 30.67 -10.95
C THR A 236 13.64 30.87 -11.60
N LYS A 237 13.57 31.71 -12.64
CA LYS A 237 12.37 31.85 -13.49
C LYS A 237 12.37 30.91 -14.70
N LEU A 238 13.34 30.00 -14.79
CA LEU A 238 13.41 29.04 -15.88
C LEU A 238 12.30 28.00 -15.74
N ALA A 239 11.74 27.59 -16.88
CA ALA A 239 10.75 26.52 -16.89
C ALA A 239 11.39 25.21 -16.40
N LEU A 240 10.70 24.49 -15.52
CA LEU A 240 11.12 23.18 -15.05
C LEU A 240 10.38 22.10 -15.85
N ASP A 241 11.12 21.31 -16.62
CA ASP A 241 10.59 20.13 -17.32
C ASP A 241 10.18 19.03 -16.33
N CYS A 242 9.48 18.00 -16.82
CA CYS A 242 9.12 16.85 -16.00
C CYS A 242 10.36 16.18 -15.37
N HIS A 243 10.47 16.24 -14.05
CA HIS A 243 11.58 15.64 -13.30
C HIS A 243 11.09 14.98 -12.00
N THR A 244 12.05 14.42 -11.28
CA THR A 244 11.90 13.87 -9.94
C THR A 244 12.93 14.54 -9.04
N ASP A 245 12.50 15.07 -7.91
CA ASP A 245 13.38 15.80 -7.01
C ASP A 245 14.35 14.88 -6.29
N THR A 246 15.46 15.45 -5.84
CA THR A 246 16.43 14.79 -4.95
C THR A 246 17.09 13.53 -5.52
N SER A 247 17.13 13.37 -6.85
CA SER A 247 17.74 12.21 -7.53
C SER A 247 19.26 12.07 -7.32
N TYR A 248 19.91 13.10 -6.79
CA TYR A 248 21.32 13.08 -6.40
C TYR A 248 21.54 12.52 -4.99
N PHE A 249 20.48 12.22 -4.21
CA PHE A 249 20.60 11.44 -2.98
C PHE A 249 20.59 9.94 -3.30
N GLN A 250 21.34 9.16 -2.51
CA GLN A 250 21.27 7.69 -2.58
C GLN A 250 19.85 7.18 -2.29
N GLU A 251 19.11 7.90 -1.45
CA GLU A 251 17.70 7.68 -1.17
C GLU A 251 16.92 8.97 -1.45
N PRO A 252 16.35 9.12 -2.66
CA PRO A 252 15.46 10.23 -2.98
C PRO A 252 14.22 10.23 -2.08
N CYS A 253 13.61 11.39 -1.92
CA CYS A 253 12.39 11.52 -1.12
C CYS A 253 11.22 10.78 -1.78
N GLY A 254 10.52 9.95 -1.01
CA GLY A 254 9.45 9.10 -1.54
C GLY A 254 8.15 9.87 -1.81
N ILE A 255 7.91 10.92 -1.03
CA ILE A 255 6.75 11.79 -1.14
C ILE A 255 7.23 13.24 -1.12
N GLN A 256 6.73 14.04 -2.06
CA GLN A 256 6.96 15.48 -2.08
C GLN A 256 5.64 16.21 -1.94
N VAL A 257 5.64 17.24 -1.09
CA VAL A 257 4.47 18.05 -0.75
C VAL A 257 4.71 19.49 -1.15
N PHE A 258 3.79 20.08 -1.88
CA PHE A 258 3.81 21.49 -2.25
C PHE A 258 2.58 22.22 -1.73
N HIS A 259 2.74 23.43 -1.21
CA HIS A 259 1.66 24.28 -0.73
C HIS A 259 1.87 25.73 -1.19
N CYS A 260 0.93 26.24 -1.98
CA CYS A 260 0.94 27.63 -2.43
C CYS A 260 0.52 28.57 -1.29
N LEU A 261 1.39 29.50 -0.91
CA LEU A 261 1.11 30.46 0.16
C LEU A 261 0.62 31.81 -0.38
N GLN A 262 1.14 32.23 -1.54
CA GLN A 262 0.76 33.48 -2.19
C GLN A 262 0.91 33.35 -3.70
N GLY A 263 -0.16 33.55 -4.45
CA GLY A 263 -0.10 33.68 -5.90
C GLY A 263 0.02 35.15 -6.30
N ASP A 264 1.20 35.59 -6.71
CA ASP A 264 1.39 36.93 -7.28
C ASP A 264 1.78 36.81 -8.75
N THR A 265 0.88 37.25 -9.63
CA THR A 265 1.04 37.18 -11.09
C THR A 265 2.21 38.00 -11.63
N SER A 266 2.82 38.86 -10.81
CA SER A 266 3.93 39.75 -11.22
C SER A 266 5.32 39.25 -10.78
N MET A 267 5.41 38.56 -9.64
CA MET A 267 6.68 38.13 -9.02
C MET A 267 6.91 36.61 -9.05
N GLY A 268 5.90 35.82 -9.47
CA GLY A 268 5.91 34.36 -9.41
C GLY A 268 5.23 33.86 -8.14
N ASP A 269 4.65 32.66 -8.20
CA ASP A 269 3.95 32.07 -7.05
C ASP A 269 4.93 31.74 -5.91
N CYS A 270 4.62 32.18 -4.69
CA CYS A 270 5.34 31.80 -3.48
C CYS A 270 4.78 30.48 -2.95
N CYS A 271 5.59 29.44 -3.00
CA CYS A 271 5.21 28.11 -2.58
C CYS A 271 6.18 27.58 -1.51
N LYS A 272 5.67 26.73 -0.61
CA LYS A 272 6.46 25.91 0.30
C LYS A 272 6.52 24.48 -0.21
N GLY A 273 7.69 23.88 -0.07
CA GLY A 273 7.95 22.47 -0.32
C GLY A 273 8.31 21.74 0.96
N VAL A 274 7.87 20.49 1.08
CA VAL A 274 8.26 19.56 2.16
C VAL A 274 8.55 18.19 1.56
N CYS A 275 9.63 17.57 2.01
CA CYS A 275 10.01 16.21 1.65
C CYS A 275 9.55 15.28 2.77
N VAL A 276 8.97 14.16 2.38
CA VAL A 276 8.54 13.11 3.29
C VAL A 276 9.32 11.83 2.97
N GLY A 277 9.74 11.17 4.05
CA GLY A 277 10.49 9.92 4.03
C GLY A 277 9.63 8.72 3.70
#